data_AF-A0A5E7YZE7-F1
#
_entry.id   AF-A0A5E7YZE7-F1
#
_cell.length_a   1.000
_cell.length_b   1.000
_cell.length_c   1.000
_cell.angle_alpha   90.00
_cell.angle_beta   90.00
_cell.angle_gamma   90.00
#
_symmetry.space_group_name_H-M   'P 1'
#
loop_
_entity.id
_entity.type
_entity.pdbx_description
1 polymer ?
#
loop_
_entity_poly.entity_id
_entity_poly.type
_entity_poly.pdbx_seq_one_letter_code
_entity_poly.pdbx_strand_id
1 'polypeptide(L)'
;MKLSKTLLVPAVGFVLSACAPASGPPAGMSSNAIAVATLQKVNSQAHACWLKDGDFAAYGIVPELDTTSTPRLLIIPRGKPQSLPQAVIIASAGNAQFYGPLSTSPLAGRINGDISRWASGGTGC
;
A
#
# COMPACT_ATOMS: atom_id res chain seq x y z
N MET A 1 50.52 -19.51 -40.95
CA MET A 1 49.12 -19.93 -41.16
C MET A 1 48.58 -20.54 -39.87
N LYS A 2 47.63 -19.86 -39.21
CA LYS A 2 46.37 -20.40 -38.65
C LYS A 2 45.80 -19.36 -37.68
N LEU A 3 44.77 -18.68 -38.16
CA LEU A 3 43.94 -17.70 -37.47
C LEU A 3 42.91 -18.47 -36.64
N SER A 4 42.82 -18.24 -35.33
CA SER A 4 41.73 -18.81 -34.52
C SER A 4 40.82 -17.69 -34.06
N LYS A 5 39.64 -17.61 -34.67
CA LYS A 5 38.55 -16.67 -34.33
C LYS A 5 37.77 -17.25 -33.16
N THR A 6 37.86 -16.63 -31.99
CA THR A 6 36.95 -16.91 -30.86
C THR A 6 35.78 -15.93 -30.94
N LEU A 7 34.63 -16.42 -31.41
CA LEU A 7 33.37 -15.69 -31.40
C LEU A 7 32.73 -15.85 -30.01
N LEU A 8 32.61 -14.77 -29.24
CA LEU A 8 31.90 -14.76 -27.96
C LEU A 8 30.49 -14.20 -28.19
N VAL A 9 29.48 -15.05 -27.96
CA VAL A 9 28.04 -14.76 -28.07
C VAL A 9 27.58 -13.94 -26.84
N PRO A 10 26.78 -12.87 -26.99
CA PRO A 10 26.22 -12.17 -25.84
C PRO A 10 24.99 -12.94 -25.32
N ALA A 11 25.08 -13.42 -24.08
CA ALA A 11 23.92 -14.00 -23.38
C ALA A 11 22.98 -12.87 -22.94
N VAL A 12 21.88 -12.69 -23.68
CA VAL A 12 20.79 -11.79 -23.30
C VAL A 12 19.97 -12.48 -22.20
N GLY A 13 20.16 -12.05 -20.95
CA GLY A 13 19.38 -12.50 -19.81
C GLY A 13 18.04 -11.76 -19.75
N PHE A 14 16.96 -12.40 -20.20
CA PHE A 14 15.60 -11.96 -19.90
C PHE A 14 15.33 -12.19 -18.41
N VAL A 15 15.27 -11.12 -17.62
CA VAL A 15 14.80 -11.18 -16.24
C VAL A 15 13.28 -11.32 -16.28
N LEU A 16 12.80 -12.56 -16.14
CA LEU A 16 11.37 -12.84 -15.96
C LEU A 16 10.94 -12.31 -14.59
N SER A 17 10.21 -11.19 -14.58
CA SER A 17 9.46 -10.74 -13.40
C SER A 17 8.47 -11.83 -12.99
N ALA A 18 8.74 -12.49 -11.88
CA ALA A 18 7.84 -13.47 -11.29
C ALA A 18 6.58 -12.76 -10.77
N CYS A 19 5.49 -12.85 -11.52
CA CYS A 19 4.16 -12.48 -11.04
C CYS A 19 3.67 -13.63 -10.15
N ALA A 20 3.99 -13.58 -8.84
CA ALA A 20 3.41 -14.50 -7.89
C ALA A 20 1.93 -14.12 -7.66
N PRO A 21 0.99 -15.07 -7.68
CA PRO A 21 -0.40 -14.77 -7.33
C PRO A 21 -0.44 -14.25 -5.89
N ALA A 22 -1.09 -13.10 -5.69
CA ALA A 22 -1.31 -12.55 -4.37
C ALA A 22 -2.02 -13.61 -3.52
N SER A 23 -1.36 -14.06 -2.45
CA SER A 23 -1.92 -15.07 -1.56
C SER A 23 -3.18 -14.49 -0.92
N GLY A 24 -4.32 -15.15 -1.17
CA GLY A 24 -5.59 -14.79 -0.55
C GLY A 24 -5.53 -14.94 0.97
N PRO A 25 -6.49 -14.33 1.71
CA PRO A 25 -6.55 -14.50 3.16
C PRO A 25 -6.66 -15.98 3.54
N PRO A 26 -6.11 -16.39 4.70
CA PRO A 26 -6.26 -17.74 5.21
C PRO A 26 -7.74 -18.18 5.26
N ALA A 27 -8.01 -19.42 4.86
CA ALA A 27 -9.37 -19.97 4.90
C ALA A 27 -9.92 -19.91 6.35
N GLY A 28 -11.19 -19.50 6.49
CA GLY A 28 -11.87 -19.41 7.78
C GLY A 28 -11.73 -18.07 8.51
N MET A 29 -11.00 -17.09 7.96
CA MET A 29 -10.93 -15.74 8.53
C MET A 29 -12.26 -14.99 8.35
N SER A 30 -12.74 -14.31 9.40
CA SER A 30 -13.92 -13.45 9.30
C SER A 30 -13.65 -12.24 8.39
N SER A 31 -14.69 -11.69 7.77
CA SER A 31 -14.59 -10.48 6.95
C SER A 31 -13.94 -9.31 7.71
N ASN A 32 -14.26 -9.17 9.00
CA ASN A 32 -13.66 -8.16 9.85
C ASN A 32 -12.16 -8.39 10.08
N ALA A 33 -11.75 -9.63 10.36
CA ALA A 33 -10.34 -9.96 10.52
C ALA A 33 -9.55 -9.74 9.21
N ILE A 34 -10.15 -10.01 8.05
CA ILE A 34 -9.56 -9.68 6.74
C ILE A 34 -9.38 -8.17 6.59
N ALA A 35 -10.39 -7.37 6.96
CA ALA A 35 -10.32 -5.91 6.91
C ALA A 35 -9.22 -5.35 7.82
N VAL A 36 -9.15 -5.82 9.07
CA VAL A 36 -8.08 -5.44 10.02
C VAL A 36 -6.70 -5.78 9.45
N ALA A 37 -6.50 -7.01 8.96
CA ALA A 37 -5.23 -7.43 8.37
C ALA A 37 -4.85 -6.58 7.14
N THR A 38 -5.84 -6.21 6.32
CA THR A 38 -5.63 -5.34 5.15
C THR A 38 -5.18 -3.95 5.59
N LEU A 39 -5.85 -3.35 6.58
CA LEU A 39 -5.48 -2.03 7.10
C LEU A 39 -4.14 -2.04 7.83
N GLN A 40 -3.75 -3.15 8.48
CA GLN A 40 -2.41 -3.29 9.05
C GLN A 40 -1.31 -3.22 7.99
N LYS A 41 -1.51 -3.89 6.83
CA LYS A 41 -0.58 -3.79 5.69
C LYS A 41 -0.50 -2.37 5.17
N VAL A 42 -1.64 -1.73 4.91
CA VAL A 42 -1.72 -0.34 4.44
C VAL A 42 -1.04 0.60 5.44
N ASN A 43 -1.29 0.45 6.74
CA ASN A 43 -0.70 1.28 7.78
C ASN A 43 0.84 1.14 7.81
N SER A 44 1.35 -0.09 7.73
CA SER A 44 2.80 -0.35 7.71
C SER A 44 3.47 0.33 6.51
N GLN A 45 2.88 0.23 5.32
CA GLN A 45 3.44 0.82 4.11
C GLN A 45 3.29 2.34 4.09
N ALA A 46 2.18 2.89 4.58
CA ALA A 46 2.02 4.33 4.76
C ALA A 46 3.11 4.93 5.66
N HIS A 47 3.48 4.23 6.75
CA HIS A 47 4.60 4.64 7.60
C HIS A 47 5.96 4.55 6.89
N ALA A 48 6.16 3.51 6.06
CA ALA A 48 7.41 3.31 5.33
C ALA A 48 7.60 4.31 4.18
N CYS A 49 6.52 4.65 3.48
CA CYS A 49 6.49 5.49 2.28
C CYS A 49 6.11 6.93 2.58
N TRP A 50 4.87 7.19 3.01
CA TRP A 50 4.34 8.55 3.13
C TRP A 50 5.03 9.39 4.19
N LEU A 51 5.48 8.82 5.32
CA LEU A 51 6.14 9.63 6.36
C LEU A 51 7.49 10.20 5.94
N LYS A 52 8.13 9.62 4.92
CA LYS A 52 9.41 10.10 4.36
C LYS A 52 9.20 10.96 3.12
N ASP A 53 7.95 11.12 2.71
CA ASP A 53 7.60 11.76 1.46
C ASP A 53 7.23 13.23 1.66
N GLY A 54 7.80 14.10 0.82
CA GLY A 54 7.56 15.54 0.87
C GLY A 54 6.08 15.91 0.61
N ASP A 55 5.40 15.18 -0.27
CA ASP A 55 3.99 15.42 -0.61
C ASP A 55 3.07 15.15 0.58
N PHE A 56 3.49 14.24 1.46
CA PHE A 56 2.74 13.85 2.65
C PHE A 56 3.24 14.54 3.93
N ALA A 57 4.18 15.48 3.83
CA ALA A 57 4.81 16.18 4.96
C ALA A 57 3.86 17.09 5.78
N ALA A 58 2.57 17.16 5.42
CA ALA A 58 1.51 17.77 6.24
C ALA A 58 0.61 16.77 7.01
N TYR A 59 0.65 15.46 6.72
CA TYR A 59 -0.31 14.46 7.23
C TYR A 59 0.24 13.37 8.16
N GLY A 60 -0.45 13.07 9.27
CA GLY A 60 -0.22 11.85 10.07
C GLY A 60 -1.20 10.72 9.72
N ILE A 61 -0.87 9.51 10.15
CA ILE A 61 -1.73 8.32 10.06
C ILE A 61 -2.08 7.86 11.47
N VAL A 62 -3.36 7.62 11.75
CA VAL A 62 -3.83 7.06 13.03
C VAL A 62 -4.62 5.78 12.77
N PRO A 63 -4.20 4.64 13.36
CA PRO A 63 -4.95 3.39 13.24
C PRO A 63 -6.09 3.28 14.26
N GLU A 64 -7.30 2.99 13.77
CA GLU A 64 -8.47 2.66 14.58
C GLU A 64 -8.95 1.25 14.19
N LEU A 65 -8.26 0.23 14.71
CA LEU A 65 -8.43 -1.17 14.31
C LEU A 65 -9.28 -1.99 15.30
N ASP A 66 -10.27 -1.38 15.93
CA ASP A 66 -11.14 -2.09 16.88
C ASP A 66 -11.84 -3.28 16.21
N THR A 67 -11.60 -4.48 16.73
CA THR A 67 -12.11 -5.74 16.21
C THR A 67 -13.63 -5.90 16.36
N THR A 68 -14.30 -5.03 17.13
CA THR A 68 -15.76 -5.09 17.35
C THR A 68 -16.56 -4.18 16.42
N SER A 69 -15.91 -3.21 15.77
CA SER A 69 -16.52 -2.20 14.89
C SER A 69 -15.89 -2.24 13.49
N THR A 70 -16.33 -1.37 12.56
CA THR A 70 -15.68 -1.21 11.26
C THR A 70 -14.29 -0.58 11.44
N PRO A 71 -13.20 -1.30 11.14
CA PRO A 71 -11.85 -0.78 11.31
C PRO A 71 -11.56 0.28 10.25
N ARG A 72 -10.72 1.26 10.60
CA ARG A 72 -10.32 2.34 9.70
C ARG A 72 -8.92 2.86 10.01
N LEU A 73 -8.31 3.53 9.04
CA LEU A 73 -7.14 4.39 9.25
C LEU A 73 -7.55 5.83 8.97
N LEU A 74 -7.09 6.75 9.80
CA LEU A 74 -7.34 8.18 9.62
C LEU A 74 -6.08 8.83 9.07
N ILE A 75 -6.25 9.64 8.01
CA ILE A 75 -5.26 10.64 7.62
C ILE A 75 -5.65 11.95 8.27
N ILE A 76 -4.76 12.50 9.09
CA ILE A 76 -5.00 13.72 9.88
C ILE A 76 -3.89 14.74 9.60
N PRO A 77 -4.08 16.04 9.91
CA PRO A 77 -2.98 16.96 10.05
C PRO A 77 -1.90 16.43 11.01
N ARG A 78 -0.64 16.49 10.59
CA ARG A 78 0.47 15.99 11.40
C ARG A 78 0.59 16.74 12.73
N GLY A 79 0.89 16.00 13.78
CA GLY A 79 0.99 16.53 15.14
C GLY A 79 -0.35 16.89 15.79
N LYS A 80 -1.49 16.59 15.15
CA LYS A 80 -2.83 16.91 15.66
C LYS A 80 -3.73 15.66 15.71
N PRO A 81 -3.43 14.67 16.58
CA PRO A 81 -4.17 13.39 16.64
C PRO A 81 -5.66 13.51 16.91
N GLN A 82 -6.11 14.61 17.53
CA GLN A 82 -7.52 14.86 17.86
C GLN A 82 -8.25 15.75 16.82
N SER A 83 -7.59 16.11 15.72
CA SER A 83 -8.20 16.94 14.69
C SER A 83 -9.05 16.11 13.72
N LEU A 84 -9.91 16.80 12.97
CA LEU A 84 -10.79 16.15 12.00
C LEU A 84 -9.97 15.43 10.91
N PRO A 85 -10.32 14.17 10.57
CA PRO A 85 -9.68 13.45 9.47
C PRO A 85 -9.82 14.19 8.14
N GLN A 86 -8.71 14.28 7.41
CA GLN A 86 -8.64 14.74 6.02
C GLN A 86 -8.91 13.60 5.04
N ALA A 87 -8.70 12.36 5.49
CA ALA A 87 -9.25 11.17 4.84
C ALA A 87 -9.48 10.06 5.85
N VAL A 88 -10.36 9.15 5.49
CA VAL A 88 -10.56 7.88 6.20
C VAL A 88 -10.36 6.76 5.19
N ILE A 89 -9.53 5.79 5.54
CA ILE A 89 -9.28 4.59 4.76
C ILE A 89 -10.00 3.44 5.44
N ILE A 90 -10.82 2.72 4.69
CA ILE A 90 -11.48 1.49 5.13
C ILE A 90 -11.02 0.32 4.28
N ALA A 91 -11.22 -0.89 4.79
CA ALA A 91 -10.98 -2.10 4.02
C ALA A 91 -12.16 -3.05 4.08
N SER A 92 -12.37 -3.77 2.98
CA SER A 92 -13.33 -4.87 2.88
C SER A 92 -12.83 -5.89 1.89
N ALA A 93 -12.98 -7.18 2.21
CA ALA A 93 -12.63 -8.30 1.33
C ALA A 93 -11.22 -8.18 0.70
N GLY A 94 -10.22 -7.73 1.47
CA GLY A 94 -8.84 -7.60 1.01
C GLY A 94 -8.53 -6.36 0.16
N ASN A 95 -9.52 -5.49 -0.06
CA ASN A 95 -9.37 -4.23 -0.79
C ASN A 95 -9.43 -3.05 0.18
N ALA A 96 -8.81 -1.93 -0.19
CA ALA A 96 -8.86 -0.69 0.57
C ALA A 96 -9.38 0.46 -0.30
N GLN A 97 -10.14 1.37 0.32
CA GLN A 97 -10.65 2.58 -0.31
C GLN A 97 -10.56 3.73 0.69
N PHE A 98 -10.50 4.96 0.19
CA PHE A 98 -10.51 6.14 1.05
C PHE A 98 -11.58 7.15 0.64
N TYR A 99 -12.02 7.95 1.60
CA TYR A 99 -12.98 9.03 1.42
C TYR A 99 -12.61 10.23 2.29
N GLY A 100 -13.21 11.39 2.03
CA GLY A 100 -12.99 12.63 2.76
C GLY A 100 -12.31 13.73 1.93
N PRO A 101 -11.93 14.86 2.55
CA PRO A 101 -11.36 16.03 1.87
C PRO A 101 -10.23 15.74 0.87
N LEU A 102 -9.36 14.76 1.14
CA LEU A 102 -8.26 14.44 0.22
C LEU A 102 -8.71 13.80 -1.09
N SER A 103 -9.97 13.33 -1.21
CA SER A 103 -10.45 12.69 -2.45
C SER A 103 -10.57 13.65 -3.62
N THR A 104 -10.63 14.96 -3.34
CA THR A 104 -10.64 16.03 -4.35
C THR A 104 -9.31 16.78 -4.44
N SER A 105 -8.29 16.33 -3.70
CA SER A 105 -6.97 16.93 -3.72
C SER A 105 -6.09 16.36 -4.86
N PRO A 106 -5.00 17.03 -5.24
CA PRO A 106 -4.01 16.47 -6.17
C PRO A 106 -3.40 15.14 -5.71
N LEU A 107 -3.41 14.85 -4.41
CA LEU A 107 -2.90 13.59 -3.84
C LEU A 107 -3.86 12.41 -4.03
N ALA A 108 -5.11 12.64 -4.44
CA ALA A 108 -6.14 11.60 -4.49
C ALA A 108 -5.74 10.39 -5.33
N GLY A 109 -5.17 10.63 -6.53
CA GLY A 109 -4.71 9.56 -7.42
C GLY A 109 -3.58 8.75 -6.79
N ARG A 110 -2.64 9.43 -6.12
CA ARG A 110 -1.52 8.80 -5.44
C ARG A 110 -1.98 7.94 -4.26
N ILE A 111 -2.86 8.48 -3.41
CA ILE A 111 -3.43 7.75 -2.27
C ILE A 111 -4.14 6.49 -2.75
N ASN A 112 -5.01 6.59 -3.77
CA ASN A 112 -5.72 5.42 -4.30
C ASN A 112 -4.78 4.35 -4.86
N GLY A 113 -3.76 4.74 -5.64
CA GLY A 113 -2.79 3.82 -6.21
C GLY A 113 -1.98 3.09 -5.13
N ASP A 114 -1.55 3.84 -4.11
CA ASP A 114 -0.77 3.32 -3.00
C ASP A 114 -1.57 2.34 -2.14
N ILE A 115 -2.76 2.73 -1.66
CA ILE A 115 -3.55 1.84 -0.80
C ILE A 115 -4.02 0.58 -1.53
N SER A 116 -4.30 0.67 -2.85
CA SER A 116 -4.67 -0.51 -3.66
C SER A 116 -3.50 -1.47 -3.81
N ARG A 117 -2.30 -0.93 -4.07
CA ARG A 117 -1.05 -1.71 -4.14
C ARG A 117 -0.72 -2.37 -2.81
N TRP A 118 -0.87 -1.65 -1.69
CA TRP A 118 -0.53 -2.18 -0.37
C TRP A 118 -1.58 -3.17 0.17
N ALA A 119 -2.86 -2.97 -0.14
CA ALA A 119 -3.91 -3.92 0.20
C ALA A 119 -3.68 -5.29 -0.45
N SER A 120 -3.20 -5.30 -1.70
CA SER A 120 -2.80 -6.52 -2.43
C SER A 120 -1.44 -7.10 -2.02
N GLY A 121 -0.72 -6.46 -1.10
CA GLY A 121 0.55 -6.94 -0.54
C GLY A 121 1.81 -6.38 -1.19
N GLY A 122 1.69 -5.45 -2.13
CA GLY A 122 2.85 -4.72 -2.64
C GLY A 122 3.50 -3.84 -1.56
N THR A 123 4.80 -3.61 -1.67
CA THR A 123 5.58 -2.85 -0.68
C THR A 123 6.28 -1.61 -1.27
N GLY A 124 6.03 -1.30 -2.54
CA GLY A 124 6.63 -0.14 -3.20
C GLY A 124 6.02 1.17 -2.73
N CYS A 125 6.82 2.24 -2.77
CA CYS A 125 6.38 3.62 -2.86
C CYS A 125 6.41 4.01 -4.36
#